data_AF-A0A7Y4XAB0-F1
#
_entry.id   AF-A0A7Y4XAB0-F1
#
_cell.length_a   1.000
_cell.length_b   1.000
_cell.length_c   1.000
_cell.angle_alpha   90.00
_cell.angle_beta   90.00
_cell.angle_gamma   90.00
#
_symmetry.space_group_name_H-M   'P 1'
#
loop_
_entity.id
_entity.type
_entity.pdbx_description
1 polymer ?
#
loop_
_entity_poly.entity_id
_entity_poly.type
_entity_poly.pdbx_seq_one_letter_code
_entity_poly.pdbx_strand_id
1 'polypeptide(L)'
;MFGLMKAQSCSQSPEARETHRQLYCGVCKSLGGLYGQRTRFLLNYDVVFLAELLSALSNEPQHEWATAYRSLNCLSLPSNETEVPLVLQFTASANVALTQAKLRDHLDDAPDMRWRTAQRVLCESFEQAVARLVAWGFPVAELERLAAWQREREATVRRGEAAMSWLAEPTAAITASFFRCGVRLIGRVELEDQVAQLGFTFGELTYWLDALADYEADVRAGQFNALRAAFGWQSDRLQTGERQQATTEMLSLFAQVVAQMRALPLPTTVAAGYVERLRLNLSCALNTTIEREASRASCQRAFAVLPRARWERAQVVMRELRQQPAQLDCAWWERAFAPLAYLAVLIGALFLPDWIGRVRSWRDGFGLATNLMFLGALPGAVLALVTLGLNDDPQKKQRQAQQKQSCSQQCKDNCQCDCPDCDCCDCCCECDSCHCNCCDGCCAGCCDGCGCDCGH
;
A
#
# COMPACT_ATOMS: atom_id res chain seq x y z
N MET A 1 -8.29 -3.92 7.36
CA MET A 1 -7.35 -2.84 7.05
C MET A 1 -7.35 -2.63 5.56
N PHE A 2 -7.78 -1.43 5.16
CA PHE A 2 -8.21 -1.08 3.80
C PHE A 2 -7.05 -0.79 2.86
N GLY A 3 -5.82 -0.72 3.38
CA GLY A 3 -4.67 -0.28 2.61
C GLY A 3 -4.87 1.16 2.14
N LEU A 4 -5.25 2.04 3.07
CA LEU A 4 -5.48 3.47 2.83
C LEU A 4 -4.27 4.14 2.21
N MET A 5 -3.09 3.58 2.45
CA MET A 5 -1.81 4.08 1.97
C MET A 5 -1.14 3.15 0.96
N LYS A 6 -1.92 2.31 0.27
CA LYS A 6 -1.42 1.52 -0.85
C LYS A 6 -0.91 2.45 -1.96
N ALA A 7 0.30 2.22 -2.44
CA ALA A 7 0.86 3.01 -3.52
C ALA A 7 0.08 2.78 -4.83
N GLN A 8 -0.18 3.88 -5.55
CA GLN A 8 -0.75 3.88 -6.89
C GLN A 8 0.37 4.25 -7.87
N SER A 9 0.59 3.42 -8.90
CA SER A 9 1.74 3.55 -9.81
C SER A 9 1.73 4.84 -10.64
N CYS A 10 0.54 5.41 -10.90
CA CYS A 10 0.35 6.54 -11.81
C CYS A 10 0.60 7.92 -11.19
N SER A 11 0.74 8.04 -9.86
CA SER A 11 0.82 9.34 -9.16
C SER A 11 2.16 9.61 -8.47
N GLN A 12 3.16 8.75 -8.67
CA GLN A 12 4.42 8.79 -7.93
C GLN A 12 5.63 9.03 -8.84
N SER A 13 6.57 9.87 -8.39
CA SER A 13 7.86 10.02 -9.06
C SER A 13 8.65 8.69 -9.03
N PRO A 14 9.62 8.48 -9.94
CA PRO A 14 10.48 7.29 -9.91
C PRO A 14 11.16 7.05 -8.56
N GLU A 15 11.65 8.12 -7.91
CA GLU A 15 12.32 8.07 -6.61
C GLU A 15 11.33 7.67 -5.50
N ALA A 16 10.12 8.22 -5.52
CA ALA A 16 9.07 7.87 -4.58
C ALA A 16 8.63 6.40 -4.72
N ARG A 17 8.54 5.88 -5.97
CA ARG A 17 8.26 4.47 -6.24
C ARG A 17 9.36 3.55 -5.77
N GLU A 18 10.62 3.99 -5.86
CA GLU A 18 11.76 3.20 -5.40
C GLU A 18 11.83 3.17 -3.87
N THR A 19 11.67 4.32 -3.23
CA THR A 19 11.58 4.45 -1.76
C THR A 19 10.44 3.60 -1.21
N HIS A 20 9.25 3.69 -1.81
CA HIS A 20 8.10 2.87 -1.43
C HIS A 20 8.41 1.37 -1.56
N ARG A 21 9.02 0.93 -2.67
CA ARG A 21 9.39 -0.47 -2.86
C ARG A 21 10.39 -0.92 -1.80
N GLN A 22 11.43 -0.14 -1.56
CA GLN A 22 12.47 -0.47 -0.59
C GLN A 22 11.87 -0.68 0.80
N LEU A 23 10.92 0.15 1.21
CA LEU A 23 10.25 0.04 2.50
C LEU A 23 9.19 -1.07 2.53
N TYR A 24 8.36 -1.21 1.49
CA TYR A 24 7.38 -2.30 1.39
C TYR A 24 8.06 -3.68 1.42
N CYS A 25 9.07 -3.87 0.57
CA CYS A 25 9.88 -5.08 0.56
C CYS A 25 10.70 -5.20 1.85
N GLY A 26 11.13 -4.07 2.44
CA GLY A 26 11.81 -4.00 3.72
C GLY A 26 11.00 -4.59 4.85
N VAL A 27 9.76 -4.15 5.03
CA VAL A 27 8.85 -4.70 6.05
C VAL A 27 8.58 -6.18 5.75
N CYS A 28 8.32 -6.55 4.49
CA CYS A 28 8.10 -7.95 4.11
C CYS A 28 9.28 -8.87 4.45
N LYS A 29 10.50 -8.44 4.13
CA LYS A 29 11.73 -9.21 4.42
C LYS A 29 12.02 -9.26 5.91
N SER A 30 11.75 -8.18 6.63
CA SER A 30 11.92 -8.10 8.09
C SER A 30 10.94 -9.01 8.82
N LEU A 31 9.67 -9.09 8.37
CA LEU A 31 8.71 -10.10 8.85
C LEU A 31 9.28 -11.51 8.69
N GLY A 32 9.74 -11.84 7.47
CA GLY A 32 10.29 -13.15 7.16
C GLY A 32 11.57 -13.50 7.92
N GLY A 33 12.44 -12.52 8.14
CA GLY A 33 13.73 -12.68 8.82
C GLY A 33 13.63 -12.72 10.34
N LEU A 34 12.76 -11.89 10.94
CA LEU A 34 12.62 -11.79 12.39
C LEU A 34 11.61 -12.77 12.97
N TYR A 35 10.52 -13.07 12.24
CA TYR A 35 9.38 -13.83 12.77
C TYR A 35 9.03 -15.05 11.91
N GLY A 36 9.87 -15.40 10.95
CA GLY A 36 9.72 -16.54 10.06
C GLY A 36 8.86 -16.27 8.81
N GLN A 37 9.08 -17.06 7.76
CA GLN A 37 8.52 -16.81 6.41
C GLN A 37 6.99 -16.70 6.34
N ARG A 38 6.26 -17.36 7.24
CA ARG A 38 4.79 -17.34 7.25
C ARG A 38 4.23 -15.96 7.59
N THR A 39 4.94 -15.16 8.37
CA THR A 39 4.48 -13.82 8.77
C THR A 39 4.48 -12.81 7.62
N ARG A 40 5.16 -13.13 6.51
CA ARG A 40 5.18 -12.29 5.30
C ARG A 40 3.81 -12.15 4.67
N PHE A 41 2.94 -13.16 4.83
CA PHE A 41 1.55 -13.11 4.38
C PHE A 41 0.67 -12.16 5.21
N LEU A 42 1.18 -11.69 6.35
CA LEU A 42 0.49 -10.77 7.25
C LEU A 42 0.80 -9.30 6.92
N LEU A 43 1.62 -9.03 5.89
CA LEU A 43 2.07 -7.69 5.54
C LEU A 43 0.88 -6.76 5.28
N ASN A 44 0.90 -5.61 5.95
CA ASN A 44 -0.14 -4.61 5.87
C ASN A 44 0.38 -3.27 5.32
N TYR A 45 -0.33 -2.70 4.35
CA TYR A 45 0.01 -1.41 3.75
C TYR A 45 -0.03 -0.24 4.74
N ASP A 46 -0.88 -0.28 5.77
CA ASP A 46 -0.97 0.79 6.76
C ASP A 46 0.28 0.79 7.66
N VAL A 47 0.85 -0.40 7.93
CA VAL A 47 2.13 -0.52 8.65
C VAL A 47 3.32 -0.21 7.74
N VAL A 48 3.23 -0.49 6.44
CA VAL A 48 4.22 0.00 5.48
C VAL A 48 4.23 1.52 5.44
N PHE A 49 3.08 2.17 5.53
CA PHE A 49 3.02 3.63 5.65
C PHE A 49 3.66 4.12 6.94
N LEU A 50 3.45 3.44 8.08
CA LEU A 50 4.17 3.75 9.30
C LEU A 50 5.70 3.63 9.09
N ALA A 51 6.18 2.63 8.36
CA ALA A 51 7.60 2.50 8.01
C ALA A 51 8.09 3.66 7.11
N GLU A 52 7.29 4.06 6.12
CA GLU A 52 7.58 5.22 5.27
C GLU A 52 7.66 6.51 6.07
N LEU A 53 6.68 6.77 6.93
CA LEU A 53 6.63 7.95 7.76
C LEU A 53 7.82 8.01 8.72
N LEU A 54 8.09 6.93 9.45
CA LEU A 54 9.22 6.86 10.38
C LEU A 54 10.55 6.99 9.66
N SER A 55 10.71 6.36 8.49
CA SER A 55 11.93 6.48 7.70
C SER A 55 12.14 7.91 7.18
N ALA A 56 11.07 8.58 6.74
CA ALA A 56 11.14 9.97 6.27
C ALA A 56 11.40 10.98 7.40
N LEU A 57 11.00 10.66 8.63
CA LEU A 57 11.30 11.46 9.84
C LEU A 57 12.66 11.10 10.47
N SER A 58 13.23 9.95 10.11
CA SER A 58 14.54 9.51 10.57
C SER A 58 15.66 10.13 9.74
N ASN A 59 16.84 10.25 10.35
CA ASN A 59 18.07 10.60 9.62
C ASN A 59 18.80 9.34 9.11
N GLU A 60 18.14 8.18 9.05
CA GLU A 60 18.81 6.92 8.72
C GLU A 60 19.09 6.83 7.21
N PRO A 61 20.36 6.70 6.79
CA PRO A 61 20.72 6.58 5.38
C PRO A 61 20.32 5.21 4.82
N GLN A 62 19.20 5.16 4.11
CA GLN A 62 18.69 3.91 3.51
C GLN A 62 19.67 3.21 2.55
N HIS A 63 20.67 3.92 2.02
CA HIS A 63 21.70 3.34 1.15
C HIS A 63 22.72 2.47 1.90
N GLU A 64 22.83 2.65 3.22
CA GLU A 64 23.68 1.83 4.10
C GLU A 64 23.00 0.51 4.51
N TRP A 65 21.71 0.34 4.19
CA TRP A 65 21.00 -0.89 4.50
C TRP A 65 21.63 -2.10 3.79
N ALA A 66 21.52 -3.24 4.48
CA ALA A 66 21.97 -4.53 3.98
C ALA A 66 21.50 -4.76 2.53
N THR A 67 22.38 -5.35 1.70
CA THR A 67 22.11 -5.60 0.28
C THR A 67 20.83 -6.41 0.04
N ALA A 68 20.42 -7.21 1.03
CA ALA A 68 19.13 -7.88 1.07
C ALA A 68 17.96 -6.91 0.78
N TYR A 69 17.94 -5.69 1.30
CA TYR A 69 16.85 -4.74 1.08
C TYR A 69 16.85 -4.07 -0.28
N ARG A 70 17.99 -4.07 -0.97
CA ARG A 70 18.12 -3.61 -2.36
C ARG A 70 17.82 -4.70 -3.39
N SER A 71 17.88 -5.97 -2.98
CA SER A 71 17.67 -7.10 -3.87
C SER A 71 16.20 -7.29 -4.27
N LEU A 72 15.96 -7.49 -5.57
CA LEU A 72 14.68 -7.92 -6.13
C LEU A 72 14.28 -9.35 -5.71
N ASN A 73 15.23 -10.14 -5.21
CA ASN A 73 14.96 -11.49 -4.71
C ASN A 73 14.23 -11.40 -3.35
N CYS A 74 12.97 -11.83 -3.32
CA CYS A 74 12.15 -11.86 -2.11
C CYS A 74 12.68 -12.81 -1.02
N LEU A 75 13.51 -13.80 -1.38
CA LEU A 75 14.14 -14.75 -0.46
C LEU A 75 15.53 -14.29 0.00
N SER A 76 16.07 -13.20 -0.54
CA SER A 76 17.25 -12.54 0.00
C SER A 76 16.85 -11.77 1.24
N LEU A 77 16.92 -12.42 2.40
CA LEU A 77 16.60 -11.89 3.71
C LEU A 77 17.85 -11.31 4.39
N PRO A 78 17.70 -10.43 5.39
CA PRO A 78 18.79 -10.10 6.32
C PRO A 78 19.34 -11.38 6.96
N SER A 79 20.65 -11.48 7.11
CA SER A 79 21.33 -12.68 7.63
C SER A 79 21.18 -12.83 9.14
N ASN A 80 20.96 -11.72 9.84
CA ASN A 80 20.78 -11.65 11.29
C ASN A 80 19.98 -10.40 11.66
N GLU A 81 19.58 -10.30 12.93
CA GLU A 81 18.79 -9.17 13.45
C GLU A 81 19.52 -7.82 13.38
N THR A 82 20.85 -7.80 13.51
CA THR A 82 21.64 -6.56 13.47
C THR A 82 21.67 -5.90 12.09
N GLU A 83 21.41 -6.67 11.03
CA GLU A 83 21.25 -6.16 9.67
C GLU A 83 19.86 -5.56 9.41
N VAL A 84 18.90 -5.70 10.32
CA VAL A 84 17.55 -5.16 10.16
C VAL A 84 17.53 -3.71 10.68
N PRO A 85 17.24 -2.70 9.85
CA PRO A 85 17.05 -1.32 10.28
C PRO A 85 16.02 -1.21 11.40
N LEU A 86 16.26 -0.33 12.38
CA LEU A 86 15.40 -0.19 13.56
C LEU A 86 13.94 0.10 13.19
N VAL A 87 13.71 0.98 12.21
CA VAL A 87 12.38 1.28 11.67
C VAL A 87 11.68 0.03 11.15
N LEU A 88 12.41 -0.86 10.47
CA LEU A 88 11.86 -2.10 9.92
C LEU A 88 11.65 -3.17 10.99
N GLN A 89 12.52 -3.23 12.01
CA GLN A 89 12.29 -4.09 13.17
C GLN A 89 10.99 -3.69 13.88
N PHE A 90 10.83 -2.40 14.18
CA PHE A 90 9.65 -1.88 14.86
C PHE A 90 8.38 -2.13 14.08
N THR A 91 8.37 -1.79 12.80
CA THR A 91 7.16 -1.94 11.97
C THR A 91 6.81 -3.40 11.68
N ALA A 92 7.79 -4.30 11.54
CA ALA A 92 7.51 -5.74 11.50
C ALA A 92 6.88 -6.23 12.82
N SER A 93 7.38 -5.78 13.97
CA SER A 93 6.83 -6.10 15.30
C SER A 93 5.39 -5.60 15.44
N ALA A 94 5.15 -4.34 15.07
CA ALA A 94 3.84 -3.72 15.08
C ALA A 94 2.84 -4.47 14.18
N ASN A 95 3.27 -4.86 12.98
CA ASN A 95 2.44 -5.63 12.04
C ASN A 95 2.00 -6.97 12.65
N VAL A 96 2.94 -7.70 13.28
CA VAL A 96 2.65 -9.00 13.92
C VAL A 96 1.72 -8.82 15.13
N ALA A 97 1.96 -7.81 15.98
CA ALA A 97 1.12 -7.53 17.15
C ALA A 97 -0.31 -7.11 16.78
N LEU A 98 -0.46 -6.20 15.80
CA LEU A 98 -1.78 -5.82 15.26
C LEU A 98 -2.51 -7.01 14.63
N THR A 99 -1.77 -7.89 13.95
CA THR A 99 -2.35 -9.12 13.40
C THR A 99 -2.81 -10.07 14.50
N GLN A 100 -2.07 -10.18 15.60
CA GLN A 100 -2.50 -10.97 16.77
C GLN A 100 -3.80 -10.43 17.35
N ALA A 101 -3.89 -9.11 17.55
CA ALA A 101 -5.09 -8.46 18.08
C ALA A 101 -6.31 -8.75 17.20
N LYS A 102 -6.17 -8.59 15.88
CA LYS A 102 -7.22 -8.91 14.91
C LYS A 102 -7.60 -10.39 14.89
N LEU A 103 -6.62 -11.29 15.05
CA LEU A 103 -6.90 -12.72 15.07
C LEU A 103 -7.64 -13.14 16.34
N ARG A 104 -7.33 -12.52 17.50
CA ARG A 104 -8.07 -12.74 18.75
C ARG A 104 -9.52 -12.28 18.60
N ASP A 105 -9.73 -11.11 17.99
CA ASP A 105 -11.07 -10.57 17.68
C ASP A 105 -11.92 -11.55 16.85
N HIS A 106 -11.36 -12.07 15.74
CA HIS A 106 -12.04 -13.09 14.94
C HIS A 106 -12.34 -14.40 15.68
N LEU A 107 -11.51 -14.78 16.66
CA LEU A 107 -11.74 -15.97 17.47
C LEU A 107 -12.87 -15.78 18.48
N ASP A 108 -13.02 -14.58 19.01
CA ASP A 108 -14.07 -14.23 19.96
C ASP A 108 -15.44 -14.13 19.26
N ASP A 109 -15.50 -13.53 18.07
CA ASP A 109 -16.73 -13.37 17.28
C ASP A 109 -17.21 -14.67 16.62
N ALA A 110 -16.27 -15.42 16.03
CA ALA A 110 -16.55 -16.60 15.22
C ALA A 110 -15.41 -17.61 15.31
N PRO A 111 -15.41 -18.51 16.33
CA PRO A 111 -14.31 -19.44 16.61
C PRO A 111 -14.22 -20.58 15.59
N ASP A 112 -13.80 -20.23 14.38
CA ASP A 112 -13.60 -21.13 13.25
C ASP A 112 -12.24 -21.85 13.34
N MET A 113 -12.17 -23.07 12.83
CA MET A 113 -10.97 -23.92 12.91
C MET A 113 -9.75 -23.27 12.24
N ARG A 114 -9.98 -22.50 11.17
CA ARG A 114 -8.93 -21.76 10.47
C ARG A 114 -8.24 -20.72 11.35
N TRP A 115 -9.01 -19.97 12.15
CA TRP A 115 -8.46 -18.93 13.03
C TRP A 115 -7.69 -19.54 14.20
N ARG A 116 -8.21 -20.65 14.75
CA ARG A 116 -7.49 -21.42 15.79
C ARG A 116 -6.17 -21.98 15.27
N THR A 117 -6.17 -22.46 14.02
CA THR A 117 -4.96 -22.97 13.37
C THR A 117 -3.96 -21.85 13.13
N ALA A 118 -4.40 -20.70 12.61
CA ALA A 118 -3.55 -19.52 12.43
C ALA A 118 -2.92 -19.07 13.76
N GLN A 119 -3.69 -19.06 14.85
CA GLN A 119 -3.21 -18.65 16.17
C GLN A 119 -2.12 -19.59 16.68
N ARG A 120 -2.31 -20.91 16.54
CA ARG A 120 -1.31 -21.91 16.91
C ARG A 120 -0.05 -21.83 16.05
N VAL A 121 -0.21 -21.61 14.75
CA VAL A 121 0.92 -21.56 13.80
C VAL A 121 1.80 -20.32 14.03
N LEU A 122 1.22 -19.23 14.52
CA LEU A 122 1.89 -17.93 14.69
C LEU A 122 2.15 -17.57 16.16
N CYS A 123 1.87 -18.46 17.12
CA CYS A 123 1.95 -18.13 18.54
C CYS A 123 3.34 -17.64 18.95
N GLU A 124 4.39 -18.34 18.52
CA GLU A 124 5.77 -17.98 18.80
C GLU A 124 6.13 -16.62 18.19
N SER A 125 5.74 -16.37 16.93
CA SER A 125 5.92 -15.07 16.28
C SER A 125 5.23 -13.94 17.05
N PHE A 126 4.03 -14.19 17.57
CA PHE A 126 3.31 -13.22 18.38
C PHE A 126 3.98 -12.93 19.72
N GLU A 127 4.42 -13.97 20.43
CA GLU A 127 5.14 -13.83 21.70
C GLU A 127 6.44 -13.06 21.52
N GLN A 128 7.22 -13.38 20.48
CA GLN A 128 8.44 -12.66 20.12
C GLN A 128 8.18 -11.18 19.79
N ALA A 129 7.12 -10.88 19.03
CA ALA A 129 6.77 -9.51 18.67
C ALA A 129 6.36 -8.68 19.88
N VAL A 130 5.52 -9.24 20.76
CA VAL A 130 5.10 -8.60 22.01
C VAL A 130 6.30 -8.38 22.93
N ALA A 131 7.16 -9.38 23.12
CA ALA A 131 8.36 -9.24 23.94
C ALA A 131 9.28 -8.12 23.44
N ARG A 132 9.47 -8.02 22.12
CA ARG A 132 10.28 -6.95 21.51
C ARG A 132 9.65 -5.57 21.70
N LEU A 133 8.33 -5.45 21.52
CA LEU A 133 7.59 -4.21 21.80
C LEU A 133 7.74 -3.78 23.27
N VAL A 134 7.62 -4.71 24.23
CA VAL A 134 7.82 -4.44 25.66
C VAL A 134 9.25 -3.96 25.93
N ALA A 135 10.27 -4.58 25.31
CA ALA A 135 11.67 -4.17 25.47
C ALA A 135 11.92 -2.73 24.99
N TRP A 136 11.13 -2.24 24.04
CA TRP A 136 11.14 -0.86 23.57
C TRP A 136 10.24 0.10 24.37
N GLY A 137 9.65 -0.37 25.47
CA GLY A 137 8.76 0.43 26.31
C GLY A 137 7.38 0.69 25.68
N PHE A 138 6.94 -0.14 24.73
CA PHE A 138 5.58 -0.06 24.20
C PHE A 138 4.55 -0.47 25.27
N PRO A 139 3.45 0.27 25.45
CA PRO A 139 2.49 0.02 26.52
C PRO A 139 1.51 -1.12 26.14
N VAL A 140 2.00 -2.37 26.10
CA VAL A 140 1.19 -3.54 25.69
C VAL A 140 -0.04 -3.73 26.58
N ALA A 141 0.08 -3.52 27.89
CA ALA A 141 -1.06 -3.63 28.81
C ALA A 141 -2.17 -2.62 28.48
N GLU A 142 -1.80 -1.41 28.04
CA GLU A 142 -2.77 -0.40 27.61
C GLU A 142 -3.45 -0.80 26.30
N LEU A 143 -2.71 -1.38 25.35
CA LEU A 143 -3.29 -1.94 24.12
C LEU A 143 -4.32 -3.02 24.43
N GLU A 144 -4.02 -3.94 25.35
CA GLU A 144 -4.97 -4.98 25.77
C GLU A 144 -6.20 -4.39 26.47
N ARG A 145 -6.02 -3.36 27.29
CA ARG A 145 -7.10 -2.61 27.93
C ARG A 145 -8.00 -1.93 26.89
N LEU A 146 -7.41 -1.23 25.92
CA LEU A 146 -8.16 -0.56 24.84
C LEU A 146 -8.91 -1.57 23.97
N ALA A 147 -8.31 -2.71 23.65
CA ALA A 147 -8.98 -3.77 22.89
C ALA A 147 -10.14 -4.39 23.67
N ALA A 148 -9.98 -4.63 24.97
CA ALA A 148 -11.07 -5.08 25.83
C ALA A 148 -12.20 -4.05 25.92
N TRP A 149 -11.84 -2.77 26.01
CA TRP A 149 -12.80 -1.68 26.04
C TRP A 149 -13.59 -1.57 24.74
N GLN A 150 -12.93 -1.73 23.58
CA GLN A 150 -13.61 -1.78 22.29
C GLN A 150 -14.69 -2.86 22.28
N ARG A 151 -14.33 -4.10 22.66
CA ARG A 151 -15.28 -5.23 22.72
C ARG A 151 -16.47 -4.95 23.65
N GLU A 152 -16.21 -4.38 24.83
CA GLU A 152 -17.27 -4.01 25.76
C GLU A 152 -18.22 -2.96 25.16
N ARG A 153 -17.66 -1.92 24.51
CA ARG A 153 -18.46 -0.87 23.85
C ARG A 153 -19.35 -1.49 22.77
N GLU A 154 -18.80 -2.32 21.89
CA GLU A 154 -19.52 -2.94 20.79
C GLU A 154 -20.60 -3.93 21.25
N ALA A 155 -20.36 -4.65 22.35
CA ALA A 155 -21.32 -5.59 22.92
C ALA A 155 -22.49 -4.91 23.67
N THR A 156 -22.29 -3.70 24.18
CA THR A 156 -23.26 -3.02 25.07
C THR A 156 -24.04 -1.90 24.39
N VAL A 157 -23.42 -1.22 23.43
CA VAL A 157 -24.02 -0.07 22.76
C VAL A 157 -25.22 -0.50 21.93
N ARG A 158 -26.34 0.23 22.07
CA ARG A 158 -27.49 0.02 21.20
C ARG A 158 -27.53 1.05 20.09
N ARG A 159 -28.46 0.81 19.17
CA ARG A 159 -28.62 1.62 17.97
C ARG A 159 -28.99 3.07 18.30
N GLY A 160 -28.21 4.02 17.81
CA GLY A 160 -28.42 5.46 18.01
C GLY A 160 -27.99 5.98 19.38
N GLU A 161 -27.25 5.20 20.17
CA GLU A 161 -26.89 5.55 21.55
C GLU A 161 -25.44 6.03 21.72
N ALA A 162 -24.63 6.04 20.66
CA ALA A 162 -23.22 6.47 20.74
C ALA A 162 -22.80 7.42 19.63
N ALA A 163 -21.82 8.26 19.91
CA ALA A 163 -21.12 9.01 18.88
C ALA A 163 -20.11 8.11 18.16
N MET A 164 -19.91 8.35 16.86
CA MET A 164 -18.95 7.56 16.09
C MET A 164 -17.50 7.78 16.53
N SER A 165 -17.14 9.00 16.97
CA SER A 165 -15.83 9.29 17.57
C SER A 165 -15.58 8.47 18.85
N TRP A 166 -16.62 8.28 19.67
CA TRP A 166 -16.53 7.41 20.83
C TRP A 166 -16.35 5.94 20.39
N LEU A 167 -17.10 5.45 19.42
CA LEU A 167 -16.90 4.06 18.94
C LEU A 167 -15.51 3.84 18.33
N ALA A 168 -14.91 4.86 17.70
CA ALA A 168 -13.60 4.77 17.06
C ALA A 168 -12.42 4.96 18.01
N GLU A 169 -12.63 5.60 19.17
CA GLU A 169 -11.58 6.06 20.08
C GLU A 169 -10.57 4.96 20.48
N PRO A 170 -10.97 3.74 20.90
CA PRO A 170 -9.97 2.73 21.27
C PRO A 170 -9.09 2.28 20.10
N THR A 171 -9.66 2.10 18.91
CA THR A 171 -8.89 1.81 17.68
C THR A 171 -7.94 2.94 17.31
N ALA A 172 -8.41 4.19 17.43
CA ALA A 172 -7.62 5.39 17.23
C ALA A 172 -6.45 5.49 18.23
N ALA A 173 -6.70 5.21 19.51
CA ALA A 173 -5.70 5.25 20.56
C ALA A 173 -4.63 4.14 20.41
N ILE A 174 -5.02 2.94 19.98
CA ILE A 174 -4.07 1.86 19.63
C ILE A 174 -3.16 2.32 18.48
N THR A 175 -3.74 2.88 17.42
CA THR A 175 -2.99 3.37 16.26
C THR A 175 -2.03 4.51 16.68
N ALA A 176 -2.52 5.46 17.46
CA ALA A 176 -1.72 6.54 18.04
C ALA A 176 -0.54 6.02 18.87
N SER A 177 -0.72 4.93 19.63
CA SER A 177 0.34 4.33 20.45
C SER A 177 1.49 3.78 19.62
N PHE A 178 1.21 3.15 18.47
CA PHE A 178 2.25 2.70 17.53
C PHE A 178 2.99 3.87 16.89
N PHE A 179 2.27 4.91 16.48
CA PHE A 179 2.85 6.13 15.92
C PHE A 179 3.76 6.84 16.94
N ARG A 180 3.27 7.01 18.17
CA ARG A 180 3.99 7.58 19.32
C ARG A 180 5.29 6.83 19.62
N CYS A 181 5.19 5.50 19.78
CA CYS A 181 6.35 4.67 20.10
C CYS A 181 7.38 4.65 18.97
N GLY A 182 6.94 4.55 17.72
CA GLY A 182 7.84 4.56 16.57
C GLY A 182 8.69 5.83 16.48
N VAL A 183 8.08 6.98 16.75
CA VAL A 183 8.74 8.30 16.72
C VAL A 183 9.75 8.45 17.87
N ARG A 184 9.40 7.98 19.08
CA ARG A 184 10.34 7.89 20.20
C ARG A 184 11.54 7.00 19.85
N LEU A 185 11.30 5.86 19.20
CA LEU A 185 12.35 4.90 18.84
C LEU A 185 13.36 5.45 17.83
N ILE A 186 12.93 6.29 16.89
CA ILE A 186 13.85 6.98 15.97
C ILE A 186 14.49 8.23 16.58
N GLY A 187 14.32 8.46 17.90
CA GLY A 187 14.94 9.56 18.63
C GLY A 187 14.31 10.94 18.39
N ARG A 188 13.09 11.00 17.84
CA ARG A 188 12.38 12.25 17.49
C ARG A 188 11.29 12.59 18.51
N VAL A 189 11.62 12.55 19.80
CA VAL A 189 10.66 12.70 20.92
C VAL A 189 9.89 14.04 20.85
N GLU A 190 10.47 15.07 20.25
CA GLU A 190 9.81 16.37 20.04
C GLU A 190 8.59 16.31 19.10
N LEU A 191 8.48 15.27 18.27
CA LEU A 191 7.35 15.06 17.33
C LEU A 191 6.28 14.12 17.88
N GLU A 192 6.46 13.63 19.11
CA GLU A 192 5.67 12.56 19.67
C GLU A 192 4.17 12.86 19.65
N ASP A 193 3.74 14.01 20.16
CA ASP A 193 2.34 14.38 20.22
C ASP A 193 1.74 14.65 18.83
N GLN A 194 2.50 15.28 17.94
CA GLN A 194 2.06 15.56 16.58
C GLN A 194 1.79 14.27 15.79
N VAL A 195 2.72 13.31 15.88
CA VAL A 195 2.61 12.05 15.14
C VAL A 195 1.62 11.10 15.82
N ALA A 196 1.50 11.13 17.15
CA ALA A 196 0.44 10.41 17.86
C ALA A 196 -0.95 10.92 17.47
N GLN A 197 -1.12 12.25 17.34
CA GLN A 197 -2.38 12.85 16.89
C GLN A 197 -2.71 12.46 15.45
N LEU A 198 -1.70 12.43 14.56
CA LEU A 198 -1.84 11.88 13.21
C LEU A 198 -2.30 10.42 13.25
N GLY A 199 -1.66 9.59 14.08
CA GLY A 199 -2.03 8.20 14.26
C GLY A 199 -3.45 8.02 14.79
N PHE A 200 -3.89 8.90 15.71
CA PHE A 200 -5.26 8.88 16.25
C PHE A 200 -6.29 9.14 15.14
N THR A 201 -6.19 10.27 14.45
CA THR A 201 -7.14 10.64 13.39
C THR A 201 -7.09 9.65 12.21
N PHE A 202 -5.91 9.10 11.89
CA PHE A 202 -5.78 8.03 10.88
C PHE A 202 -6.48 6.74 11.32
N GLY A 203 -6.39 6.37 12.61
CA GLY A 203 -7.10 5.24 13.19
C GLY A 203 -8.62 5.43 13.18
N GLU A 204 -9.11 6.65 13.47
CA GLU A 204 -10.53 6.98 13.34
C GLU A 204 -11.01 6.80 11.90
N LEU A 205 -10.30 7.39 10.93
CA LEU A 205 -10.65 7.24 9.51
C LEU A 205 -10.68 5.76 9.09
N THR A 206 -9.74 4.96 9.58
CA THR A 206 -9.70 3.51 9.30
C THR A 206 -10.91 2.79 9.88
N TYR A 207 -11.30 3.11 11.12
CA TYR A 207 -12.48 2.51 11.78
C TYR A 207 -13.79 2.88 11.07
N TRP A 208 -13.93 4.13 10.63
CA TRP A 208 -15.06 4.57 9.81
C TRP A 208 -15.19 3.81 8.50
N LEU A 209 -14.07 3.59 7.81
CA LEU A 209 -14.05 2.84 6.57
C LEU A 209 -14.39 1.36 6.77
N ASP A 210 -13.98 0.78 7.90
CA ASP A 210 -14.35 -0.59 8.28
C ASP A 210 -15.85 -0.73 8.43
N ALA A 211 -16.45 0.14 9.24
CA ALA A 211 -17.89 0.17 9.44
C ALA A 211 -18.67 0.41 8.13
N LEU A 212 -18.16 1.27 7.22
CA LEU A 212 -18.80 1.50 5.92
C LEU A 212 -18.71 0.28 5.01
N ALA A 213 -17.53 -0.32 4.91
CA ALA A 213 -17.26 -1.41 3.98
C ALA A 213 -18.02 -2.69 4.37
N ASP A 214 -18.13 -2.97 5.66
CA ASP A 214 -18.79 -4.16 6.18
C ASP A 214 -20.26 -3.95 6.53
N TYR A 215 -20.80 -2.71 6.44
CA TYR A 215 -22.21 -2.38 6.75
C TYR A 215 -23.22 -3.44 6.31
N GLU A 216 -23.32 -3.73 5.01
CA GLU A 216 -24.32 -4.67 4.49
C GLU A 216 -24.04 -6.14 4.86
N ALA A 217 -22.78 -6.50 5.11
CA ALA A 217 -22.45 -7.83 5.58
C ALA A 217 -22.87 -8.00 7.04
N ASP A 218 -22.53 -7.02 7.88
CA ASP A 218 -22.84 -7.01 9.31
C ASP A 218 -24.35 -7.02 9.55
N VAL A 219 -25.13 -6.18 8.84
CA VAL A 219 -26.58 -6.19 9.07
C VAL A 219 -27.23 -7.51 8.65
N ARG A 220 -26.76 -8.12 7.54
CA ARG A 220 -27.27 -9.42 7.09
C ARG A 220 -26.90 -10.55 8.05
N ALA A 221 -25.73 -10.48 8.65
CA ALA A 221 -25.27 -11.42 9.66
C ALA A 221 -25.86 -11.15 11.06
N GLY A 222 -26.60 -10.05 11.24
CA GLY A 222 -27.09 -9.61 12.55
C GLY A 222 -25.98 -9.19 13.51
N GLN A 223 -24.80 -8.86 12.98
CA GLN A 223 -23.61 -8.46 13.74
C GLN A 223 -23.63 -6.96 14.06
N PHE A 224 -22.76 -6.57 14.98
CA PHE A 224 -22.54 -5.16 15.30
C PHE A 224 -22.02 -4.41 14.06
N ASN A 225 -22.51 -3.18 13.86
CA ASN A 225 -21.94 -2.25 12.90
C ASN A 225 -21.95 -0.83 13.47
N ALA A 226 -20.79 -0.18 13.47
CA ALA A 226 -20.61 1.10 14.15
C ALA A 226 -21.48 2.23 13.55
N LEU A 227 -21.73 2.24 12.23
CA LEU A 227 -22.58 3.26 11.61
C LEU A 227 -24.04 3.14 12.07
N ARG A 228 -24.55 1.91 12.24
CA ARG A 228 -25.90 1.71 12.80
C ARG A 228 -25.95 2.13 14.26
N ALA A 229 -24.94 1.73 15.03
CA ALA A 229 -24.84 2.11 16.44
C ALA A 229 -24.78 3.63 16.62
N ALA A 230 -24.08 4.34 15.73
CA ALA A 230 -23.95 5.78 15.79
C ALA A 230 -25.18 6.55 15.29
N PHE A 231 -25.74 6.14 14.15
CA PHE A 231 -26.73 6.96 13.43
C PHE A 231 -28.18 6.46 13.51
N GLY A 232 -28.45 5.33 14.15
CA GLY A 232 -29.82 4.83 14.23
C GLY A 232 -30.30 4.11 12.97
N TRP A 233 -29.45 3.98 11.94
CA TRP A 233 -29.87 3.53 10.61
C TRP A 233 -30.50 2.13 10.62
N GLN A 234 -31.66 2.05 9.96
CA GLN A 234 -32.48 0.84 9.92
C GLN A 234 -32.35 0.09 8.59
N SER A 235 -31.87 0.76 7.56
CA SER A 235 -31.79 0.28 6.19
C SER A 235 -30.90 -0.97 6.08
N ASP A 236 -31.41 -2.01 5.44
CA ASP A 236 -30.63 -3.23 5.18
C ASP A 236 -29.46 -2.99 4.21
N ARG A 237 -29.58 -1.94 3.39
CA ARG A 237 -28.56 -1.43 2.49
C ARG A 237 -28.36 0.06 2.73
N LEU A 238 -27.12 0.51 2.60
CA LEU A 238 -26.77 1.93 2.66
C LEU A 238 -27.53 2.72 1.59
N GLN A 239 -28.45 3.58 2.02
CA GLN A 239 -29.13 4.51 1.14
C GLN A 239 -28.19 5.63 0.69
N THR A 240 -28.55 6.33 -0.39
CA THR A 240 -27.74 7.43 -0.92
C THR A 240 -27.48 8.52 0.12
N GLY A 241 -28.50 8.90 0.91
CA GLY A 241 -28.35 9.92 1.97
C GLY A 241 -27.45 9.48 3.11
N GLU A 242 -27.59 8.23 3.59
CA GLU A 242 -26.74 7.63 4.63
C GLU A 242 -25.27 7.57 4.17
N ARG A 243 -25.05 7.12 2.93
CA ARG A 243 -23.72 7.09 2.32
C ARG A 243 -23.12 8.49 2.18
N GLN A 244 -23.91 9.49 1.79
CA GLN A 244 -23.46 10.87 1.66
C GLN A 244 -23.08 11.44 3.03
N GLN A 245 -23.90 11.20 4.07
CA GLN A 245 -23.59 11.62 5.44
C GLN A 245 -22.27 11.01 5.94
N ALA A 246 -22.09 9.69 5.82
CA ALA A 246 -20.84 9.04 6.21
C ALA A 246 -19.63 9.57 5.42
N THR A 247 -19.82 9.81 4.11
CA THR A 247 -18.78 10.38 3.24
C THR A 247 -18.34 11.75 3.73
N THR A 248 -19.27 12.66 4.04
CA THR A 248 -18.95 14.01 4.54
C THR A 248 -18.12 13.98 5.82
N GLU A 249 -18.47 13.11 6.77
CA GLU A 249 -17.72 12.97 8.03
C GLU A 249 -16.30 12.43 7.79
N MET A 250 -16.15 11.42 6.92
CA MET A 250 -14.83 10.90 6.55
C MET A 250 -13.98 11.93 5.79
N LEU A 251 -14.58 12.83 5.00
CA LEU A 251 -13.84 13.92 4.36
C LEU A 251 -13.33 14.97 5.36
N SER A 252 -14.05 15.18 6.46
CA SER A 252 -13.56 16.01 7.59
C SER A 252 -12.33 15.36 8.25
N LEU A 253 -12.40 14.06 8.55
CA LEU A 253 -11.25 13.31 9.09
C LEU A 253 -10.07 13.32 8.10
N PHE A 254 -10.33 13.14 6.80
CA PHE A 254 -9.32 13.25 5.77
C PHE A 254 -8.63 14.61 5.78
N ALA A 255 -9.38 15.71 5.83
CA ALA A 255 -8.82 17.05 5.89
C ALA A 255 -7.93 17.26 7.13
N GLN A 256 -8.33 16.70 8.28
CA GLN A 256 -7.50 16.73 9.50
C GLN A 256 -6.21 15.94 9.33
N VAL A 257 -6.26 14.72 8.78
CA VAL A 257 -5.06 13.91 8.48
C VAL A 257 -4.13 14.66 7.53
N VAL A 258 -4.65 15.31 6.49
CA VAL A 258 -3.85 16.12 5.55
C VAL A 258 -3.18 17.29 6.25
N ALA A 259 -3.91 18.03 7.09
CA ALA A 259 -3.37 19.16 7.83
C ALA A 259 -2.25 18.71 8.80
N GLN A 260 -2.48 17.63 9.55
CA GLN A 260 -1.50 17.05 10.48
C GLN A 260 -0.25 16.56 9.73
N MET A 261 -0.42 15.88 8.61
CA MET A 261 0.69 15.37 7.79
C MET A 261 1.53 16.49 7.18
N ARG A 262 0.91 17.59 6.76
CA ARG A 262 1.61 18.80 6.25
C ARG A 262 2.33 19.57 7.35
N ALA A 263 1.91 19.45 8.59
CA ALA A 263 2.54 20.10 9.73
C ALA A 263 3.82 19.37 10.21
N LEU A 264 4.02 18.11 9.79
CA LEU A 264 5.24 17.36 10.11
C LEU A 264 6.45 17.91 9.35
N PRO A 265 7.68 17.80 9.91
CA PRO A 265 8.91 18.25 9.27
C PRO A 265 9.37 17.28 8.17
N LEU A 266 8.53 17.10 7.15
CA LEU A 266 8.78 16.27 5.98
C LEU A 266 9.12 17.15 4.77
N PRO A 267 9.92 16.66 3.80
CA PRO A 267 10.03 17.34 2.52
C PRO A 267 8.65 17.52 1.87
N THR A 268 8.37 18.72 1.34
CA THR A 268 7.05 19.07 0.79
C THR A 268 6.57 18.08 -0.28
N THR A 269 7.49 17.56 -1.10
CA THR A 269 7.22 16.55 -2.13
C THR A 269 6.79 15.20 -1.54
N VAL A 270 7.39 14.79 -0.42
CA VAL A 270 7.06 13.55 0.29
C VAL A 270 5.67 13.66 0.94
N ALA A 271 5.43 14.76 1.68
CA ALA A 271 4.13 15.02 2.29
C ALA A 271 3.00 15.09 1.24
N ALA A 272 3.23 15.80 0.12
CA ALA A 272 2.28 15.85 -0.99
C ALA A 272 2.01 14.47 -1.60
N GLY A 273 3.05 13.63 -1.73
CA GLY A 273 2.93 12.26 -2.22
C GLY A 273 2.09 11.36 -1.31
N TYR A 274 2.20 11.51 0.01
CA TYR A 274 1.35 10.79 0.96
C TYR A 274 -0.10 11.28 0.93
N VAL A 275 -0.33 12.59 0.90
CA VAL A 275 -1.68 13.19 0.78
C VAL A 275 -2.38 12.69 -0.47
N GLU A 276 -1.69 12.72 -1.61
CA GLU A 276 -2.25 12.27 -2.88
C GLU A 276 -2.58 10.78 -2.86
N ARG A 277 -1.74 9.97 -2.23
CA ARG A 277 -1.98 8.54 -2.07
C ARG A 277 -3.21 8.25 -1.23
N LEU A 278 -3.34 8.94 -0.09
CA LEU A 278 -4.52 8.83 0.78
C LEU A 278 -5.78 9.26 0.04
N ARG A 279 -5.73 10.40 -0.67
CA ARG A 279 -6.85 10.94 -1.46
C ARG A 279 -7.35 9.94 -2.49
N LEU A 280 -6.45 9.32 -3.25
CA LEU A 280 -6.79 8.34 -4.28
C LEU A 280 -7.43 7.08 -3.68
N ASN A 281 -6.83 6.50 -2.65
CA ASN A 281 -7.39 5.31 -2.01
C ASN A 281 -8.72 5.61 -1.33
N LEU A 282 -8.88 6.78 -0.70
CA LEU A 282 -10.13 7.18 -0.08
C LEU A 282 -11.23 7.45 -1.12
N SER A 283 -10.90 8.12 -2.23
CA SER A 283 -11.83 8.32 -3.35
C SER A 283 -12.38 6.99 -3.86
N CYS A 284 -11.49 6.00 -4.03
CA CYS A 284 -11.86 4.65 -4.42
C CYS A 284 -12.66 3.89 -3.35
N ALA A 285 -12.31 4.06 -2.08
CA ALA A 285 -13.01 3.42 -0.97
C ALA A 285 -14.47 3.93 -0.87
N LEU A 286 -14.66 5.23 -1.05
CA LEU A 286 -15.95 5.91 -0.94
C LEU A 286 -16.76 5.92 -2.24
N ASN A 287 -16.12 5.60 -3.37
CA ASN A 287 -16.70 5.76 -4.72
C ASN A 287 -17.17 7.21 -4.97
N THR A 288 -16.34 8.17 -4.56
CA THR A 288 -16.56 9.62 -4.72
C THR A 288 -15.28 10.30 -5.20
N THR A 289 -15.39 11.41 -5.92
CA THR A 289 -14.22 12.18 -6.35
C THR A 289 -13.88 13.20 -5.28
N ILE A 290 -12.70 13.04 -4.67
CA ILE A 290 -12.12 14.05 -3.80
C ILE A 290 -11.27 14.96 -4.66
N GLU A 291 -11.67 16.23 -4.76
CA GLU A 291 -10.98 17.22 -5.59
C GLU A 291 -9.50 17.34 -5.22
N ARG A 292 -8.67 17.56 -6.24
CA ARG A 292 -7.25 17.84 -6.06
C ARG A 292 -7.10 19.31 -5.70
N GLU A 293 -6.32 19.60 -4.67
CA GLU A 293 -5.74 20.94 -4.57
C GLU A 293 -4.82 21.15 -5.78
N ALA A 294 -4.96 22.29 -6.46
CA ALA A 294 -4.25 22.64 -7.68
C ALA A 294 -2.73 22.54 -7.49
N SER A 295 -2.17 21.35 -7.76
CA SER A 295 -0.74 21.10 -7.78
C SER A 295 -0.40 20.39 -9.10
N ARG A 296 0.58 20.97 -9.81
CA ARG A 296 1.04 20.61 -11.16
C ARG A 296 1.82 19.28 -11.18
N ALA A 297 1.23 18.19 -10.71
CA ALA A 297 1.71 16.87 -11.06
C ALA A 297 0.80 16.33 -12.16
N SER A 298 1.18 16.56 -13.43
CA SER A 298 0.53 15.85 -14.53
C SER A 298 0.70 14.36 -14.26
N CYS A 299 -0.43 13.67 -14.18
CA CYS A 299 -0.44 12.23 -14.16
C CYS A 299 0.10 11.80 -15.52
N GLN A 300 1.41 11.49 -15.59
CA GLN A 300 1.94 10.83 -16.77
C GLN A 300 1.24 9.48 -16.82
N ARG A 301 0.37 9.31 -17.82
CA ARG A 301 -0.22 8.01 -18.11
C ARG A 301 0.91 7.00 -18.20
N ALA A 302 0.95 6.05 -17.26
CA ALA A 302 1.38 4.71 -17.61
C ALA A 302 0.27 4.17 -18.51
N PHE A 303 0.35 4.44 -19.83
CA PHE A 303 -0.51 3.77 -20.78
C PHE A 303 -0.43 2.27 -20.50
N ALA A 304 -1.54 1.56 -20.66
CA ALA A 304 -1.49 0.10 -20.71
C ALA A 304 -0.58 -0.25 -21.88
N VAL A 305 0.70 -0.49 -21.59
CA VAL A 305 1.70 -0.84 -22.60
C VAL A 305 1.11 -2.04 -23.33
N LEU A 306 0.83 -1.87 -24.62
CA LEU A 306 0.28 -2.94 -25.46
C LEU A 306 1.11 -4.21 -25.23
N PRO A 307 0.53 -5.41 -25.23
CA PRO A 307 1.29 -6.66 -25.04
C PRO A 307 2.54 -6.73 -25.93
N ARG A 308 2.44 -6.17 -27.14
CA ARG A 308 3.55 -6.00 -28.07
C ARG A 308 4.66 -5.07 -27.56
N ALA A 309 4.34 -3.88 -27.06
CA ALA A 309 5.34 -2.97 -26.50
C ALA A 309 5.97 -3.51 -25.20
N ARG A 310 5.23 -4.33 -24.42
CA ARG A 310 5.80 -5.06 -23.25
C ARG A 310 6.81 -6.11 -23.71
N TRP A 311 6.47 -6.84 -24.77
CA TRP A 311 7.34 -7.83 -25.38
C TRP A 311 8.60 -7.20 -25.97
N GLU A 312 8.47 -6.07 -26.67
CA GLU A 312 9.60 -5.32 -27.23
C GLU A 312 10.53 -4.80 -26.12
N ARG A 313 10.00 -4.24 -25.01
CA ARG A 313 10.81 -3.90 -23.83
C ARG A 313 11.51 -5.11 -23.22
N ALA A 314 10.82 -6.24 -23.09
CA ALA A 314 11.42 -7.47 -22.59
C ALA A 314 12.61 -7.87 -23.46
N GLN A 315 12.46 -7.78 -24.79
CA GLN A 315 13.54 -8.07 -25.73
C GLN A 315 14.73 -7.12 -25.59
N VAL A 316 14.49 -5.82 -25.39
CA VAL A 316 15.56 -4.84 -25.16
C VAL A 316 16.36 -5.20 -23.90
N VAL A 317 15.69 -5.38 -22.77
CA VAL A 317 16.35 -5.78 -21.50
C VAL A 317 17.07 -7.11 -21.65
N MET A 318 16.50 -8.08 -22.37
CA MET A 318 17.16 -9.35 -22.65
C MET A 318 18.42 -9.20 -23.51
N ARG A 319 18.43 -8.28 -24.49
CA ARG A 319 19.62 -7.99 -25.31
C ARG A 319 20.70 -7.33 -24.46
N GLU A 320 20.33 -6.36 -23.63
CA GLU A 320 21.24 -5.69 -22.69
C GLU A 320 21.89 -6.70 -21.73
N LEU A 321 21.10 -7.58 -21.10
CA LEU A 321 21.61 -8.63 -20.20
C LEU A 321 22.54 -9.64 -20.88
N ARG A 322 22.34 -9.93 -22.18
CA ARG A 322 23.25 -10.79 -22.96
C ARG A 322 24.55 -10.10 -23.34
N GLN A 323 24.53 -8.77 -23.48
CA GLN A 323 25.69 -7.96 -23.84
C GLN A 323 26.54 -7.60 -22.62
N GLN A 324 26.00 -7.72 -21.40
CA GLN A 324 26.78 -7.54 -20.18
C GLN A 324 27.89 -8.59 -20.10
N PRO A 325 29.16 -8.17 -19.93
CA PRO A 325 30.24 -9.11 -19.65
C PRO A 325 29.88 -9.84 -18.36
N ALA A 326 30.00 -11.17 -18.34
CA ALA A 326 29.80 -11.97 -17.14
C ALA A 326 30.64 -11.35 -16.01
N GLN A 327 29.99 -10.66 -15.08
CA GLN A 327 30.67 -10.05 -13.96
C GLN A 327 31.20 -11.21 -13.11
N LEU A 328 32.53 -11.28 -13.05
CA LEU A 328 33.30 -12.36 -12.48
C LEU A 328 32.87 -12.65 -11.04
N ASP A 329 32.50 -13.92 -10.79
CA ASP A 329 33.02 -14.75 -9.67
C ASP A 329 32.39 -16.16 -9.62
N CYS A 330 31.30 -16.46 -10.35
CA CYS A 330 30.66 -17.80 -10.37
C CYS A 330 30.08 -18.20 -11.76
N ALA A 331 30.94 -18.38 -12.76
CA ALA A 331 30.57 -18.53 -14.17
C ALA A 331 29.71 -19.77 -14.57
N TRP A 332 29.62 -20.80 -13.73
CA TRP A 332 28.86 -22.02 -14.08
C TRP A 332 27.39 -21.96 -13.66
N TRP A 333 27.09 -21.39 -12.50
CA TRP A 333 25.71 -21.24 -12.01
C TRP A 333 24.93 -20.27 -12.88
N GLU A 334 25.51 -19.13 -13.24
CA GLU A 334 24.85 -18.16 -14.10
C GLU A 334 24.51 -18.75 -15.47
N ARG A 335 25.39 -19.56 -16.06
CA ARG A 335 25.11 -20.26 -17.32
C ARG A 335 24.05 -21.36 -17.16
N ALA A 336 24.07 -22.10 -16.06
CA ALA A 336 23.11 -23.16 -15.80
C ALA A 336 21.68 -22.63 -15.55
N PHE A 337 21.56 -21.47 -14.91
CA PHE A 337 20.28 -20.86 -14.54
C PHE A 337 19.83 -19.70 -15.45
N ALA A 338 20.68 -19.26 -16.40
CA ALA A 338 20.32 -18.24 -17.39
C ALA A 338 19.02 -18.55 -18.15
N PRO A 339 18.70 -19.79 -18.56
CA PRO A 339 17.41 -20.10 -19.20
C PRO A 339 16.21 -19.84 -18.28
N LEU A 340 16.35 -20.08 -16.97
CA LEU A 340 15.29 -19.85 -15.99
C LEU A 340 15.13 -18.37 -15.68
N ALA A 341 16.22 -17.62 -15.54
CA ALA A 341 16.19 -16.16 -15.42
C ALA A 341 15.60 -15.51 -16.69
N TYR A 342 15.93 -16.04 -17.86
CA TYR A 342 15.38 -15.61 -19.15
C TYR A 342 13.87 -15.82 -19.21
N LEU A 343 13.39 -17.01 -18.84
CA LEU A 343 11.97 -17.31 -18.73
C LEU A 343 11.27 -16.41 -17.70
N ALA A 344 11.90 -16.16 -16.55
CA ALA A 344 11.35 -15.30 -15.51
C ALA A 344 11.23 -13.83 -15.95
N VAL A 345 12.21 -13.30 -16.68
CA VAL A 345 12.14 -11.95 -17.27
C VAL A 345 11.04 -11.88 -18.34
N LEU A 346 10.89 -12.92 -19.17
CA LEU A 346 9.83 -13.01 -20.17
C LEU A 346 8.43 -13.05 -19.55
N ILE A 347 8.21 -13.92 -18.55
CA ILE A 347 6.92 -14.01 -17.87
C ILE A 347 6.70 -12.73 -17.05
N GLY A 348 7.72 -12.25 -16.34
CA GLY A 348 7.71 -10.96 -15.65
C GLY A 348 7.31 -9.82 -16.58
N ALA A 349 7.71 -9.85 -17.85
CA ALA A 349 7.33 -8.83 -18.79
C ALA A 349 5.85 -8.82 -19.19
N LEU A 350 5.25 -10.01 -19.26
CA LEU A 350 3.85 -10.16 -19.59
C LEU A 350 2.95 -9.76 -18.41
N PHE A 351 3.32 -10.18 -17.20
CA PHE A 351 2.47 -10.08 -16.02
C PHE A 351 2.83 -8.94 -15.05
N LEU A 352 4.08 -8.46 -15.08
CA LEU A 352 4.64 -7.45 -14.16
C LEU A 352 5.50 -6.40 -14.92
N PRO A 353 4.93 -5.65 -15.88
CA PRO A 353 5.68 -4.78 -16.78
C PRO A 353 6.51 -3.69 -16.07
N ASP A 354 6.04 -3.20 -14.92
CA ASP A 354 6.74 -2.19 -14.11
C ASP A 354 8.06 -2.70 -13.50
N TRP A 355 8.25 -4.02 -13.45
CA TRP A 355 9.43 -4.65 -12.86
C TRP A 355 10.55 -4.90 -13.88
N ILE A 356 10.22 -5.01 -15.18
CA ILE A 356 11.21 -5.27 -16.24
C ILE A 356 12.28 -4.18 -16.26
N GLY A 357 11.87 -2.90 -16.19
CA GLY A 357 12.78 -1.76 -16.27
C GLY A 357 13.76 -1.66 -15.09
N ARG A 358 13.59 -2.49 -14.06
CA ARG A 358 14.46 -2.55 -12.88
C ARG A 358 15.48 -3.67 -12.93
N VAL A 359 15.41 -4.57 -13.92
CA VAL A 359 16.37 -5.66 -14.07
C VAL A 359 17.65 -5.10 -14.67
N ARG A 360 18.72 -5.05 -13.86
CA ARG A 360 20.04 -4.57 -14.30
C ARG A 360 21.07 -5.69 -14.43
N SER A 361 20.78 -6.87 -13.91
CA SER A 361 21.70 -8.01 -13.88
C SER A 361 20.98 -9.36 -14.01
N TRP A 362 21.72 -10.44 -14.29
CA TRP A 362 21.16 -11.80 -14.27
C TRP A 362 20.63 -12.19 -12.89
N ARG A 363 21.27 -11.70 -11.82
CA ARG A 363 20.82 -11.88 -10.43
C ARG A 363 19.46 -11.22 -10.18
N ASP A 364 19.21 -10.05 -10.76
CA ASP A 364 17.92 -9.37 -10.70
C ASP A 364 16.82 -10.14 -11.43
N GLY A 365 17.14 -10.66 -12.62
CA GLY A 365 16.24 -11.52 -13.40
C GLY A 365 15.85 -12.78 -12.65
N PHE A 366 16.80 -13.42 -11.95
CA PHE A 366 16.50 -14.55 -11.07
C PHE A 366 15.67 -14.12 -9.84
N GLY A 367 15.98 -12.95 -9.27
CA GLY A 367 15.21 -12.38 -8.17
C GLY A 367 13.72 -12.25 -8.49
N LEU A 368 13.37 -11.90 -9.74
CA LEU A 368 11.98 -11.89 -10.21
C LEU A 368 11.31 -13.26 -10.17
N ALA A 369 12.02 -14.33 -10.53
CA ALA A 369 11.48 -15.70 -10.48
C ALA A 369 11.09 -16.11 -9.05
N THR A 370 11.86 -15.64 -8.07
CA THR A 370 11.66 -15.89 -6.64
C THR A 370 10.71 -14.90 -5.97
N ASN A 371 10.15 -13.95 -6.73
CA ASN A 371 9.20 -12.99 -6.19
C ASN A 371 7.94 -13.74 -5.74
N LEU A 372 7.60 -13.66 -4.46
CA LEU A 372 6.46 -14.36 -3.89
C LEU A 372 5.11 -13.93 -4.50
N MET A 373 5.01 -12.72 -5.07
CA MET A 373 3.83 -12.33 -5.84
C MET A 373 3.72 -13.14 -7.14
N PHE A 374 4.84 -13.49 -7.77
CA PHE A 374 4.89 -14.33 -8.98
C PHE A 374 4.60 -15.80 -8.64
N LEU A 375 5.23 -16.32 -7.58
CA LEU A 375 4.99 -17.66 -7.05
C LEU A 375 3.60 -17.82 -6.42
N GLY A 376 2.95 -16.73 -6.00
CA GLY A 376 1.56 -16.71 -5.51
C GLY A 376 0.52 -16.50 -6.62
N ALA A 377 0.86 -15.77 -7.70
CA ALA A 377 0.01 -15.59 -8.87
C ALA A 377 -0.15 -16.87 -9.71
N LEU A 378 0.89 -17.73 -9.76
CA LEU A 378 0.83 -19.02 -10.46
C LEU A 378 -0.19 -19.99 -9.83
N PRO A 379 -0.15 -20.27 -8.51
CA PRO A 379 -1.22 -20.96 -7.82
C PRO A 379 -2.52 -20.18 -7.85
N GLY A 380 -2.54 -18.85 -7.72
CA GLY A 380 -3.77 -18.06 -7.73
C GLY A 380 -4.56 -18.13 -9.05
N ALA A 381 -3.89 -18.18 -10.20
CA ALA A 381 -4.53 -18.37 -11.50
C ALA A 381 -5.04 -19.82 -11.70
N VAL A 382 -4.31 -20.80 -11.16
CA VAL A 382 -4.71 -22.22 -11.17
C VAL A 382 -5.81 -22.50 -10.13
N LEU A 383 -5.77 -21.87 -8.96
CA LEU A 383 -6.80 -21.90 -7.93
C LEU A 383 -8.05 -21.20 -8.45
N ALA A 384 -7.95 -20.05 -9.13
CA ALA A 384 -9.13 -19.39 -9.71
C ALA A 384 -9.88 -20.27 -10.72
N LEU A 385 -9.18 -21.20 -11.40
CA LEU A 385 -9.77 -22.22 -12.26
C LEU A 385 -10.33 -23.44 -11.49
N VAL A 386 -9.88 -23.68 -10.25
CA VAL A 386 -10.23 -24.85 -9.42
C VAL A 386 -11.20 -24.51 -8.27
N THR A 387 -11.24 -23.26 -7.80
CA THR A 387 -12.01 -22.78 -6.64
C THR A 387 -13.28 -22.03 -7.06
N LEU A 388 -14.07 -22.64 -7.92
CA LEU A 388 -15.52 -22.39 -8.02
C LEU A 388 -16.28 -22.85 -6.74
N GLY A 389 -15.64 -22.91 -5.57
CA GLY A 389 -16.21 -23.57 -4.39
C GLY A 389 -15.49 -23.36 -3.06
N LEU A 390 -15.08 -22.13 -2.71
CA LEU A 390 -14.74 -21.81 -1.31
C LEU A 390 -15.48 -20.55 -0.85
N ASN A 391 -16.19 -20.69 0.29
CA ASN A 391 -17.11 -19.77 0.96
C ASN A 391 -16.49 -18.40 1.33
N ASP A 392 -16.22 -17.57 0.33
CA ASP A 392 -16.33 -16.12 0.49
C ASP A 392 -17.65 -15.70 -0.12
N ASP A 393 -18.39 -14.78 0.51
CA ASP A 393 -19.62 -14.21 -0.06
C ASP A 393 -19.34 -13.77 -1.52
N PRO A 394 -19.94 -14.43 -2.53
CA PRO A 394 -19.70 -14.11 -3.94
C PRO A 394 -19.98 -12.64 -4.25
N GLN A 395 -20.91 -12.04 -3.50
CA GLN A 395 -21.26 -10.62 -3.62
C GLN A 395 -20.15 -9.71 -3.06
N LYS A 396 -19.44 -10.10 -1.99
CA LYS A 396 -18.29 -9.34 -1.45
C LYS A 396 -17.13 -9.34 -2.46
N LYS A 397 -16.84 -10.47 -3.10
CA LYS A 397 -15.85 -10.56 -4.20
C LYS A 397 -16.26 -9.74 -5.42
N GLN A 398 -17.52 -9.81 -5.85
CA GLN A 398 -18.03 -9.00 -6.97
C GLN A 398 -17.98 -7.50 -6.66
N ARG A 399 -18.36 -7.06 -5.45
CA ARG A 399 -18.27 -5.66 -5.02
C ARG A 399 -16.83 -5.17 -4.97
N GLN A 400 -15.90 -5.97 -4.43
CA GLN A 400 -14.47 -5.63 -4.43
C GLN A 400 -13.90 -5.56 -5.86
N ALA A 401 -14.35 -6.41 -6.77
CA ALA A 401 -13.97 -6.35 -8.18
C ALA A 401 -14.55 -5.11 -8.89
N GLN A 402 -15.82 -4.80 -8.66
CA GLN A 402 -16.49 -3.58 -9.17
C GLN A 402 -15.85 -2.31 -8.61
N GLN A 403 -15.50 -2.30 -7.33
CA GLN A 403 -14.80 -1.20 -6.68
C GLN A 403 -13.39 -1.01 -7.25
N LYS A 404 -12.65 -2.10 -7.51
CA LYS A 404 -11.36 -2.02 -8.22
C LYS A 404 -11.51 -1.48 -9.64
N GLN A 405 -12.57 -1.85 -10.36
CA GLN A 405 -12.83 -1.37 -11.71
C GLN A 405 -13.24 0.12 -11.71
N SER A 406 -14.11 0.52 -10.78
CA SER A 406 -14.51 1.92 -10.55
C SER A 406 -13.29 2.77 -10.18
N CYS A 407 -12.47 2.30 -9.24
CA CYS A 407 -11.23 2.96 -8.83
C CYS A 407 -10.27 3.14 -10.01
N SER A 408 -10.08 2.10 -10.82
CA SER A 408 -9.27 2.16 -12.05
C SER A 408 -9.82 3.20 -13.03
N GLN A 409 -11.14 3.26 -13.21
CA GLN A 409 -11.78 4.22 -14.09
C GLN A 409 -11.67 5.65 -13.56
N GLN A 410 -11.91 5.87 -12.27
CA GLN A 410 -11.78 7.17 -11.62
C GLN A 410 -10.34 7.69 -11.62
N CYS A 411 -9.35 6.79 -11.53
CA CYS A 411 -7.95 7.14 -11.75
C CYS A 411 -7.67 7.60 -13.18
N LYS A 412 -8.37 7.04 -14.19
CA LYS A 412 -8.28 7.51 -15.58
C LYS A 412 -8.95 8.86 -15.76
N ASP A 413 -10.13 9.04 -15.18
CA ASP A 413 -10.95 10.25 -15.35
C ASP A 413 -10.32 11.47 -14.65
N ASN A 414 -9.62 11.25 -13.52
CA ASN A 414 -8.86 12.30 -12.82
C ASN A 414 -7.46 12.57 -13.42
N CYS A 415 -7.05 11.83 -14.45
CA CYS A 415 -5.77 12.04 -15.13
C CYS A 415 -6.02 13.07 -16.25
N GLN A 416 -5.92 14.37 -15.93
CA GLN A 416 -5.99 15.46 -16.92
C GLN A 416 -4.78 15.38 -17.86
N CYS A 417 -4.98 14.76 -19.02
CA CYS A 417 -4.08 14.87 -20.17
C CYS A 417 -4.85 15.60 -21.27
N ASP A 418 -4.61 16.90 -21.45
CA ASP A 418 -5.13 17.66 -22.58
C ASP A 418 -4.27 17.37 -23.83
N CYS A 419 -4.51 16.24 -24.49
CA CYS A 419 -4.05 15.99 -25.86
C CYS A 419 -5.20 15.40 -26.67
N PRO A 420 -5.82 16.17 -27.59
CA PRO A 420 -6.95 15.70 -28.39
C PRO A 420 -6.57 14.62 -29.42
N ASP A 421 -5.31 14.56 -29.85
CA ASP A 421 -4.84 13.64 -30.89
C ASP A 421 -3.54 12.96 -30.46
N CYS A 422 -3.61 11.68 -30.09
CA CYS A 422 -2.47 10.93 -29.56
C CYS A 422 -2.23 9.64 -30.35
N ASP A 423 -1.70 9.79 -31.57
CA ASP A 423 -1.06 8.70 -32.35
C ASP A 423 0.46 8.96 -32.58
N CYS A 424 1.03 10.04 -32.03
CA CYS A 424 2.42 10.46 -32.32
C CYS A 424 3.45 10.21 -31.19
N CYS A 425 3.08 9.56 -30.09
CA CYS A 425 3.94 9.49 -28.89
C CYS A 425 4.88 8.28 -28.77
N ASP A 426 5.30 7.65 -29.87
CA ASP A 426 6.33 6.61 -29.82
C ASP A 426 7.78 7.19 -29.72
N CYS A 427 7.99 8.47 -30.01
CA CYS A 427 9.35 9.05 -30.10
C CYS A 427 9.83 9.90 -28.92
N CYS A 428 8.98 10.22 -27.93
CA CYS A 428 9.35 11.19 -26.87
C CYS A 428 9.87 10.56 -25.56
N CYS A 429 10.03 9.23 -25.50
CA CYS A 429 10.33 8.51 -24.25
C CYS A 429 11.81 8.53 -23.80
N GLU A 430 12.72 9.24 -24.48
CA GLU A 430 14.16 9.26 -24.13
C GLU A 430 14.74 10.64 -23.76
N CYS A 431 13.91 11.68 -23.59
CA CYS A 431 14.41 13.00 -23.18
C CYS A 431 14.28 13.22 -21.67
N ASP A 432 15.35 12.94 -20.92
CA ASP A 432 15.51 13.16 -19.47
C ASP A 432 15.59 14.66 -19.06
N SER A 433 15.17 15.58 -19.93
CA SER A 433 15.29 17.02 -19.70
C SER A 433 14.31 17.83 -20.54
N CYS A 434 13.01 17.76 -20.26
CA CYS A 434 12.03 18.73 -20.77
C CYS A 434 11.49 19.61 -19.65
N HIS A 435 12.22 20.70 -19.35
CA HIS A 435 11.63 21.92 -18.78
C HIS A 435 10.91 22.67 -19.92
N CYS A 436 9.72 22.20 -20.31
CA CYS A 436 8.98 22.79 -21.41
C CYS A 436 7.90 23.73 -20.90
N ASN A 437 8.26 25.01 -20.78
CA ASN A 437 7.33 26.14 -20.74
C ASN A 437 6.86 26.44 -22.19
N CYS A 438 6.24 25.45 -22.85
CA CYS A 438 6.05 25.43 -24.31
C CYS A 438 4.84 26.23 -24.85
N CYS A 439 4.25 27.13 -24.07
CA CYS A 439 3.13 27.95 -24.55
C CYS A 439 3.45 29.44 -24.75
N ASP A 440 4.69 29.89 -24.59
CA ASP A 440 5.09 31.26 -24.94
C ASP A 440 6.29 31.24 -25.90
N GLY A 441 6.03 31.31 -27.21
CA GLY A 441 7.00 31.89 -28.16
C GLY A 441 7.63 31.00 -29.25
N CYS A 442 7.16 29.79 -29.54
CA CYS A 442 7.69 28.97 -30.66
C CYS A 442 6.69 28.77 -31.80
N CYS A 443 6.30 29.85 -32.48
CA CYS A 443 5.66 29.79 -33.80
C CYS A 443 6.55 30.48 -34.85
N ALA A 444 7.69 29.88 -35.16
CA ALA A 444 8.49 30.25 -36.33
C ALA A 444 9.36 29.06 -36.75
N GLY A 445 8.80 28.13 -37.52
CA GLY A 445 9.63 27.13 -38.22
C GLY A 445 9.06 25.72 -38.38
N CYS A 446 7.93 25.37 -37.75
CA CYS A 446 7.39 23.99 -37.82
C CYS A 446 6.20 23.81 -38.77
N CYS A 447 5.81 24.83 -39.55
CA CYS A 447 4.60 24.77 -40.40
C CYS A 447 4.88 24.61 -41.91
N ASP A 448 5.96 23.93 -42.30
CA ASP A 448 6.10 23.44 -43.68
C ASP A 448 5.48 22.04 -43.79
N GLY A 449 4.15 21.95 -43.81
CA GLY A 449 3.47 20.69 -44.12
C GLY A 449 2.06 20.51 -43.59
N CYS A 450 1.59 21.36 -42.67
CA CYS A 450 0.22 21.29 -42.16
C CYS A 450 -0.63 22.37 -42.83
N GLY A 451 -1.52 21.95 -43.73
CA GLY A 451 -2.52 22.80 -44.37
C GLY A 451 -3.59 23.27 -43.38
N CYS A 452 -3.20 24.13 -42.43
CA CYS A 452 -4.10 24.77 -41.48
C CYS A 452 -4.37 26.20 -41.93
N ASP A 453 -5.58 26.43 -42.43
CA ASP A 453 -6.11 27.74 -42.78
C ASP A 453 -6.39 28.54 -41.49
N CYS A 454 -5.52 29.49 -41.16
CA CYS A 454 -5.67 30.36 -39.99
C CYS A 454 -6.29 31.68 -40.44
N GLY A 455 -7.63 31.72 -40.51
CA GLY A 455 -8.39 32.95 -40.68
C GLY A 455 -8.22 33.87 -39.48
N HIS A 456 -7.98 35.16 -39.77
CA HIS A 456 -7.64 36.26 -38.85
C HIS A 456 -8.58 36.49 -37.67
#